data_AF-A0A327K0X6-F1
#
_entry.id   AF-A0A327K0X6-F1
#
_cell.length_a   1.000
_cell.length_b   1.000
_cell.length_c   1.000
_cell.angle_alpha   90.00
_cell.angle_beta   90.00
_cell.angle_gamma   90.00
#
_symmetry.space_group_name_H-M   'P 1'
#
loop_
_entity.id
_entity.type
_entity.pdbx_description
1 polymer ?
#
loop_
_entity_poly.entity_id
_entity_poly.type
_entity_poly.pdbx_seq_one_letter_code
_entity_poly.pdbx_strand_id
1 'polypeptide(L)'
;MTEDDRAGLAAEYVLGTLDADERDEAAALIARDPAFAALVAAWERRLGELDTMVDPVTPPAAIWMALRARLPEPATAAPLRRPAARRAAYQAVAGAALPGR
;
A
#
# COMPACT_ATOMS: atom_id res chain seq x y z
N MET A 1 -17.14 16.93 7.16
CA MET A 1 -17.08 15.50 6.85
C MET A 1 -17.00 14.75 8.16
N THR A 2 -17.96 13.88 8.44
CA THR A 2 -17.95 13.01 9.62
C THR A 2 -16.94 11.86 9.43
N GLU A 3 -16.69 11.07 10.46
CA GLU A 3 -15.81 9.89 10.34
C GLU A 3 -16.41 8.84 9.40
N ASP A 4 -17.73 8.70 9.39
CA ASP A 4 -18.44 7.78 8.50
C ASP A 4 -18.32 8.22 7.04
N ASP A 5 -18.52 9.52 6.77
CA ASP A 5 -18.31 10.09 5.42
C ASP A 5 -16.87 9.87 4.94
N ARG A 6 -15.87 9.98 5.84
CA ARG A 6 -14.45 9.73 5.52
C ARG A 6 -14.20 8.27 5.19
N ALA A 7 -14.79 7.36 5.97
CA ALA A 7 -14.65 5.94 5.76
C ALA A 7 -15.30 5.51 4.43
N GLY A 8 -16.46 6.08 4.09
CA GLY A 8 -17.16 5.90 2.81
C GLY A 8 -16.33 6.39 1.63
N LEU A 9 -15.87 7.64 1.69
CA LEU A 9 -15.04 8.24 0.63
C LEU A 9 -13.76 7.42 0.37
N ALA A 10 -13.10 6.94 1.43
CA ALA A 10 -11.93 6.08 1.28
C ALA A 10 -12.26 4.73 0.62
N ALA A 11 -13.41 4.13 0.95
CA ALA A 11 -13.85 2.87 0.37
C ALA A 11 -14.14 3.02 -1.14
N GLU A 12 -14.90 4.05 -1.51
CA GLU A 12 -15.27 4.33 -2.89
C GLU A 12 -14.08 4.74 -3.75
N TYR A 13 -13.11 5.45 -3.16
CA TYR A 13 -11.84 5.72 -3.82
C TYR A 13 -11.12 4.43 -4.22
N VAL A 14 -10.99 3.48 -3.29
CA VAL A 14 -10.31 2.19 -3.54
C VAL A 14 -11.09 1.32 -4.53
N LEU A 15 -12.43 1.31 -4.44
CA LEU A 15 -13.27 0.60 -5.41
C LEU A 15 -13.27 1.26 -6.80
N GLY A 16 -12.82 2.50 -6.89
CA GLY A 16 -12.77 3.27 -8.12
C GLY A 16 -14.15 3.76 -8.61
N THR A 17 -15.13 3.85 -7.73
CA THR A 17 -16.53 4.23 -8.05
C THR A 17 -16.79 5.72 -7.98
N LEU A 18 -15.86 6.51 -7.43
CA LEU A 18 -15.94 7.98 -7.41
C LEU A 18 -15.92 8.58 -8.81
N ASP A 19 -16.59 9.72 -8.95
CA ASP A 19 -16.44 10.55 -10.14
C ASP A 19 -15.05 11.22 -10.21
N ALA A 20 -14.82 12.04 -11.24
CA ALA A 20 -13.51 12.66 -11.45
C ALA A 20 -13.16 13.67 -10.35
N ASP A 21 -14.11 14.52 -9.95
CA ASP A 21 -13.86 15.60 -9.01
C ASP A 21 -13.68 15.03 -7.59
N GLU A 22 -14.51 14.06 -7.20
CA GLU A 22 -14.39 13.37 -5.92
C GLU A 22 -13.09 12.56 -5.81
N ARG A 23 -12.66 11.92 -6.92
CA ARG A 23 -11.39 11.20 -6.96
C ARG A 23 -10.20 12.15 -6.79
N ASP A 24 -10.26 13.35 -7.38
CA ASP A 24 -9.22 14.36 -7.22
C ASP A 24 -9.20 14.91 -5.78
N GLU A 25 -10.36 15.10 -5.15
CA GLU A 25 -10.44 15.47 -3.73
C GLU A 25 -9.82 14.39 -2.83
N ALA A 26 -10.20 13.13 -3.02
CA ALA A 26 -9.66 12.01 -2.26
C ALA A 26 -8.15 11.87 -2.46
N ALA A 27 -7.64 12.04 -3.68
CA ALA A 27 -6.20 12.04 -3.97
C ALA A 27 -5.48 13.18 -3.24
N ALA A 28 -6.06 14.39 -3.22
CA ALA A 28 -5.52 15.52 -2.48
C ALA A 28 -5.54 15.27 -0.96
N LEU A 29 -6.57 14.60 -0.44
CA LEU A 29 -6.66 14.18 0.97
C LEU A 29 -5.58 13.16 1.32
N ILE A 30 -5.39 12.12 0.50
CA ILE A 30 -4.31 11.12 0.69
C ILE A 30 -2.95 11.82 0.81
N ALA A 31 -2.68 12.84 -0.01
CA ALA A 31 -1.40 13.55 -0.02
C ALA A 31 -1.17 14.41 1.24
N ARG A 32 -2.23 14.95 1.84
CA ARG A 32 -2.12 15.96 2.93
C ARG A 32 -2.52 15.45 4.32
N ASP A 33 -3.27 14.35 4.39
CA ASP A 33 -3.86 13.81 5.62
C ASP A 33 -3.43 12.35 5.84
N PRO A 34 -2.44 12.11 6.73
CA PRO A 34 -1.96 10.76 7.02
C PRO A 34 -3.03 9.83 7.60
N ALA A 35 -4.02 10.36 8.31
CA ALA A 35 -5.10 9.53 8.86
C ALA A 35 -6.04 9.06 7.74
N PHE A 36 -6.35 9.93 6.77
CA PHE A 36 -7.10 9.52 5.58
C PHE A 36 -6.33 8.50 4.74
N ALA A 37 -5.03 8.71 4.53
CA ALA A 37 -4.18 7.74 3.82
C ALA A 37 -4.16 6.37 4.51
N ALA A 38 -4.19 6.34 5.85
CA ALA A 38 -4.29 5.08 6.60
C ALA A 38 -5.65 4.36 6.40
N LEU A 39 -6.76 5.11 6.28
CA LEU A 39 -8.08 4.55 5.95
C LEU A 39 -8.08 3.94 4.55
N VAL A 40 -7.52 4.64 3.56
CA VAL A 40 -7.37 4.12 2.18
C VAL A 40 -6.55 2.83 2.18
N ALA A 41 -5.39 2.83 2.84
CA ALA A 41 -4.56 1.63 2.94
C ALA A 41 -5.25 0.46 3.67
N ALA A 42 -6.14 0.74 4.63
CA ALA A 42 -6.94 -0.28 5.29
C ALA A 42 -7.96 -0.93 4.33
N TRP A 43 -8.62 -0.11 3.50
CA TRP A 43 -9.53 -0.60 2.46
C TRP A 43 -8.80 -1.36 1.35
N GLU A 44 -7.64 -0.88 0.88
CA GLU A 44 -6.81 -1.59 -0.10
C GLU A 44 -6.42 -3.00 0.38
N ARG A 45 -5.99 -3.14 1.64
CA ARG A 45 -5.68 -4.45 2.21
C ARG A 45 -6.90 -5.36 2.27
N ARG A 46 -8.03 -4.84 2.76
CA ARG A 46 -9.27 -5.60 2.91
C ARG A 46 -9.79 -6.12 1.58
N LEU A 47 -9.73 -5.29 0.53
CA LEU A 47 -10.20 -5.65 -0.81
C LEU A 47 -9.16 -6.49 -1.57
N GLY A 48 -7.87 -6.29 -1.33
CA GLY A 48 -6.80 -7.10 -1.90
C GLY A 48 -6.87 -8.58 -1.50
N GLU A 49 -7.38 -8.90 -0.31
CA GLU A 49 -7.66 -10.30 0.08
C GLU A 49 -8.66 -10.98 -0.86
N LEU A 50 -9.60 -10.24 -1.44
CA LEU A 50 -10.60 -10.79 -2.36
C LEU A 50 -9.97 -11.25 -3.69
N ASP A 51 -8.91 -10.58 -4.15
CA ASP A 51 -8.17 -10.96 -5.37
C ASP A 51 -7.53 -12.35 -5.23
N THR A 52 -7.20 -12.77 -4.00
CA THR A 52 -6.63 -14.10 -3.77
C THR A 52 -7.63 -15.25 -3.97
N MET A 53 -8.93 -14.92 -4.06
CA MET A 53 -10.00 -15.89 -4.23
C MET A 53 -10.43 -16.09 -5.68
N VAL A 54 -9.84 -15.37 -6.64
CA VAL A 54 -10.16 -15.50 -8.06
C VAL A 54 -9.06 -16.24 -8.81
N ASP A 55 -9.46 -17.09 -9.76
CA ASP A 55 -8.50 -17.78 -10.61
C ASP A 55 -7.84 -16.80 -11.60
N PRO A 56 -6.51 -16.84 -11.78
CA PRO A 56 -5.82 -15.93 -12.68
C PRO A 56 -6.19 -16.22 -14.15
N VAL A 57 -6.54 -15.18 -14.90
CA VAL A 57 -6.76 -15.26 -16.34
C VAL A 57 -5.48 -14.83 -17.08
N THR A 58 -4.96 -15.71 -17.94
CA THR A 58 -3.75 -15.39 -18.72
C THR A 58 -4.10 -14.42 -19.84
N PRO A 59 -3.50 -13.21 -19.88
CA PRO A 59 -3.71 -12.27 -20.98
C PRO A 59 -3.00 -12.76 -22.27
N PRO A 60 -3.48 -12.37 -23.47
CA PRO A 60 -2.79 -12.69 -24.72
C PRO A 60 -1.35 -12.17 -24.73
N ALA A 61 -0.39 -12.99 -25.20
CA ALA A 61 1.04 -12.67 -25.17
C ALA A 61 1.39 -11.35 -25.90
N ALA A 62 0.60 -10.98 -26.91
CA ALA A 62 0.76 -9.73 -27.66
C ALA A 62 0.57 -8.47 -26.79
N ILE A 63 -0.26 -8.54 -25.73
CA ILE A 63 -0.50 -7.41 -24.80
C ILE A 63 0.82 -6.99 -24.15
N TRP A 64 1.65 -7.95 -23.73
CA TRP A 64 2.94 -7.65 -23.12
C TRP A 64 3.89 -6.95 -24.10
N MET A 65 3.90 -7.37 -25.37
CA MET A 65 4.71 -6.70 -26.40
C MET A 65 4.24 -5.25 -26.62
N ALA A 66 2.92 -5.05 -26.73
CA ALA A 66 2.32 -3.75 -26.96
C ALA A 66 2.57 -2.78 -25.78
N LEU A 67 2.49 -3.27 -24.55
CA LEU A 67 2.81 -2.48 -23.35
C LEU A 67 4.28 -2.06 -23.36
N ARG A 68 5.21 -3.00 -23.60
CA ARG A 68 6.65 -2.69 -23.63
C ARG A 68 7.02 -1.67 -24.70
N ALA A 69 6.37 -1.70 -25.85
CA ALA A 69 6.61 -0.73 -26.93
C ALA A 69 6.09 0.68 -26.61
N ARG A 70 5.13 0.83 -25.67
CA ARG A 70 4.53 2.11 -25.28
C ARG A 70 5.15 2.72 -24.02
N LEU A 71 5.95 1.95 -23.30
CA LEU A 71 6.67 2.48 -22.15
C LEU A 71 7.76 3.44 -22.65
N PRO A 72 7.94 4.59 -21.98
CA PRO A 72 9.08 5.46 -22.26
C PRO A 72 10.39 4.68 -22.06
N GLU A 73 11.44 5.04 -22.79
CA GLU A 73 12.75 4.42 -22.56
C GLU A 73 13.12 4.54 -21.08
N PRO A 74 13.63 3.46 -20.46
CA PRO A 74 14.01 3.51 -19.07
C PRO A 74 15.05 4.61 -18.89
N ALA A 75 14.70 5.67 -18.17
CA ALA A 75 15.68 6.61 -17.66
C ALA A 75 16.75 5.76 -16.95
N THR A 76 18.02 5.94 -17.33
CA THR A 76 19.16 5.20 -16.78
C THR A 76 19.04 5.17 -15.26
N ALA A 77 18.59 4.04 -14.70
CA ALA A 77 18.24 3.97 -13.30
C ALA A 77 19.52 4.20 -12.48
N ALA A 78 19.54 5.27 -11.67
CA ALA A 78 20.61 5.46 -10.71
C ALA A 78 20.67 4.22 -9.79
N PRO A 79 21.88 3.72 -9.46
CA PRO A 79 22.00 2.50 -8.67
C PRO A 79 21.25 2.65 -7.35
N LEU A 80 20.31 1.73 -7.09
CA LEU A 80 19.55 1.68 -5.85
C LEU A 80 20.54 1.55 -4.68
N ARG A 81 20.69 2.61 -3.87
CA ARG A 81 21.44 2.55 -2.62
C ARG A 81 20.72 1.62 -1.65
N ARG A 82 21.24 0.39 -1.48
CA ARG A 82 20.75 -0.52 -0.44
C ARG A 82 20.94 0.14 0.94
N PRO A 83 19.89 0.29 1.76
CA PRO A 83 20.06 0.74 3.12
C PRO A 83 20.89 -0.30 3.88
N ALA A 84 21.94 0.15 4.58
CA ALA A 84 22.75 -0.73 5.42
C ALA A 84 21.88 -1.32 6.53
N ALA A 85 21.79 -2.64 6.60
CA ALA A 85 21.02 -3.34 7.60
C ALA A 85 21.53 -2.99 9.01
N ARG A 86 20.71 -2.27 9.79
CA ARG A 86 20.96 -2.07 11.23
C ARG A 86 20.74 -3.40 11.94
N ARG A 87 21.82 -4.01 12.44
CA ARG A 87 21.74 -5.12 13.41
C ARG A 87 21.17 -4.57 14.72
N ALA A 88 19.90 -4.86 15.02
CA ALA A 88 19.35 -4.64 16.34
C ALA A 88 19.83 -5.77 17.27
N ALA A 89 20.66 -5.42 18.26
CA ALA A 89 21.00 -6.32 19.36
C ALA A 89 19.91 -6.17 20.43
N TYR A 90 19.08 -7.21 20.62
CA TYR A 90 18.16 -7.28 21.76
C TYR A 90 18.95 -7.84 22.95
N GLN A 91 19.28 -6.99 23.92
CA GLN A 91 19.80 -7.45 25.21
C GLN A 91 18.61 -7.95 26.03
N ALA A 92 18.58 -9.26 26.27
CA ALA A 92 17.65 -9.87 27.20
C ALA A 92 18.04 -9.47 28.63
N VAL A 93 17.12 -8.83 29.35
CA VAL A 93 17.23 -8.62 30.80
C VAL A 93 16.92 -9.96 31.46
N ALA A 94 17.96 -10.68 31.88
CA ALA A 94 17.81 -11.93 32.62
C ALA A 94 17.23 -11.64 34.02
N GLY A 95 16.12 -12.30 34.33
CA GLY A 95 15.39 -12.16 35.59
C GLY A 95 16.23 -12.55 36.80
N ALA A 96 16.12 -11.74 37.85
CA ALA A 96 16.72 -11.97 39.15
C ALA A 96 16.05 -13.16 39.87
N ALA A 97 16.86 -14.14 40.28
CA ALA A 97 16.46 -15.22 41.17
C ALA A 97 16.40 -14.71 42.63
N LEU A 98 15.34 -15.06 43.33
CA LEU A 98 15.16 -14.84 44.78
C LEU A 98 15.95 -15.89 45.59
N PRO A 99 16.59 -15.53 46.72
CA PRO A 99 17.30 -16.48 47.57
C PRO A 99 16.35 -17.20 48.54
N GLY A 100 16.64 -18.49 48.78
CA GLY A 100 15.87 -19.35 49.66
C GLY A 100 16.15 -19.18 51.15
N ARG A 101 15.37 -19.92 51.94
CA ARG A 101 15.76 -20.50 53.22
C ARG A 101 14.91 -21.74 53.48
#